data_AF-A0A8W7Q0P9-F1
#
_entry.id   AF-A0A8W7Q0P9-F1
#
_cell.length_a   1.000
_cell.length_b   1.000
_cell.length_c   1.000
_cell.angle_alpha   90.00
_cell.angle_beta   90.00
_cell.angle_gamma   90.00
#
_symmetry.space_group_name_H-M   'P 1'
#
loop_
_entity.id
_entity.type
_entity.pdbx_description
1 polymer ?
#
loop_
_entity_poly.entity_id
_entity_poly.type
_entity_poly.pdbx_seq_one_letter_code
_entity_poly.pdbx_strand_id
1 'polypeptide(L)'
;LSFLARCQSRRKNGLFWSVHVASLLQRSAVKRAEEKTRIHSTSTMLFPDDTNFSSPSSEGGAFERLKVPYTYRSECYHFAKKDFSKQFAFIYASRLEEMLKLLEDSVQKKWGTEMPIKRLADLREDCPHKCVIIGTLFKHQELKPSILREISEENQLAPQPPRSHYTNDNDILILEDALQRIKLVGKIDVHSIVTGVVCAVMGYEESDGRFFVEDYIFYQGAPQRELQPLQTSPLLVLISGLNESAANDFSTPLELLQQWVFGNLEGLLDGHDWEAASIVRIVIAGNSVKASPKPKNHHSSKVTTETDALLGAVKTVDSLIHNLAQSVPIDLMPGEFDPANHMLPQQPMHHCLFPRSKAFASFRGVPNPYAFDLADRYVVGTSGQNVLDVMRYSKIESPLEALKATLRWGHLIPTAPDTLPCYPYYEKDPFIIGECPHVYFAGNVGEFSTEMWTGAGGQRTRLVCVPSFADSQTVAVVNLRTMECRKVSFKVGGFEGEE
;
A
#
# COMPACT_ATOMS: atom_id res chain seq x y z
N LEU A 1 78.23 -21.36 -33.33
CA LEU A 1 77.63 -20.18 -34.00
C LEU A 1 76.12 -20.40 -34.22
N SER A 2 75.16 -20.27 -33.28
CA SER A 2 75.13 -19.82 -31.88
C SER A 2 75.08 -18.31 -31.55
N PHE A 3 74.55 -17.42 -32.41
CA PHE A 3 73.90 -16.17 -31.93
C PHE A 3 72.88 -15.54 -32.92
N LEU A 4 72.94 -15.84 -34.22
CA LEU A 4 72.07 -15.22 -35.23
C LEU A 4 70.68 -15.89 -35.42
N ALA A 5 70.44 -17.10 -34.89
CA ALA A 5 69.21 -17.86 -35.14
C ALA A 5 68.03 -17.55 -34.20
N ARG A 6 68.21 -16.79 -33.11
CA ARG A 6 67.13 -16.49 -32.13
C ARG A 6 66.34 -15.19 -32.40
N CYS A 7 66.77 -14.33 -33.32
CA CYS A 7 66.10 -13.05 -33.57
C CYS A 7 64.97 -13.07 -34.64
N GLN A 8 64.89 -14.10 -35.50
CA GLN A 8 63.83 -14.15 -36.53
C GLN A 8 62.54 -14.87 -36.09
N SER A 9 62.60 -15.75 -35.07
CA SER A 9 61.41 -16.45 -34.55
C SER A 9 60.45 -15.51 -33.78
N ARG A 10 60.96 -14.51 -33.03
CA ARG A 10 60.11 -13.60 -32.24
C ARG A 10 59.39 -12.51 -33.06
N ARG A 11 59.88 -12.14 -34.26
CA ARG A 11 59.22 -11.10 -35.08
C ARG A 11 57.90 -11.56 -35.74
N LYS A 12 57.77 -12.84 -36.11
CA LYS A 12 56.50 -13.35 -36.69
C LYS A 12 55.38 -13.45 -35.64
N ASN A 13 55.70 -13.91 -34.42
CA ASN A 13 54.69 -13.98 -33.34
C ASN A 13 54.32 -12.60 -32.79
N GLY A 14 55.26 -11.64 -32.75
CA GLY A 14 54.98 -10.27 -32.33
C GLY A 14 54.02 -9.54 -33.28
N LEU A 15 54.15 -9.72 -34.60
CA LEU A 15 53.20 -9.17 -35.57
C LEU A 15 51.82 -9.82 -35.44
N PHE A 16 51.76 -11.16 -35.29
CA PHE A 16 50.48 -11.85 -35.12
C PHE A 16 49.75 -11.43 -33.84
N TRP A 17 50.46 -11.33 -32.71
CA TRP A 17 49.89 -10.79 -31.46
C TRP A 17 49.48 -9.33 -31.58
N SER A 18 50.30 -8.47 -32.21
CA SER A 18 49.97 -7.06 -32.37
C SER A 18 48.72 -6.86 -33.26
N VAL A 19 48.57 -7.62 -34.34
CA VAL A 19 47.36 -7.58 -35.18
C VAL A 19 46.15 -8.20 -34.48
N HIS A 20 46.32 -9.29 -33.70
CA HIS A 20 45.20 -9.86 -32.94
C HIS A 20 44.72 -8.92 -31.83
N VAL A 21 45.64 -8.35 -31.04
CA VAL A 21 45.34 -7.38 -29.98
C VAL A 21 44.79 -6.08 -30.57
N ALA A 22 45.32 -5.59 -31.70
CA ALA A 22 44.71 -4.46 -32.41
C ALA A 22 43.30 -4.80 -32.87
N SER A 23 43.05 -5.98 -33.45
CA SER A 23 41.69 -6.38 -33.86
C SER A 23 40.74 -6.58 -32.67
N LEU A 24 41.23 -6.99 -31.51
CA LEU A 24 40.46 -7.13 -30.28
C LEU A 24 40.16 -5.76 -29.64
N LEU A 25 41.12 -4.85 -29.62
CA LEU A 25 40.93 -3.47 -29.19
C LEU A 25 40.02 -2.70 -30.15
N GLN A 26 40.12 -2.95 -31.45
CA GLN A 26 39.27 -2.33 -32.46
C GLN A 26 37.87 -2.94 -32.48
N ARG A 27 37.71 -4.25 -32.21
CA ARG A 27 36.40 -4.86 -31.92
C ARG A 27 35.82 -4.45 -30.56
N SER A 28 36.65 -4.14 -29.57
CA SER A 28 36.22 -3.60 -28.28
C SER A 28 35.85 -2.12 -28.38
N ALA A 29 36.55 -1.35 -29.21
CA ALA A 29 36.23 0.04 -29.52
C ALA A 29 35.03 0.14 -30.45
N VAL A 30 34.86 -0.78 -31.43
CA VAL A 30 33.64 -0.89 -32.24
C VAL A 30 32.49 -1.40 -31.39
N LYS A 31 32.66 -2.38 -30.48
CA LYS A 31 31.60 -2.72 -29.52
C LYS A 31 31.27 -1.57 -28.58
N ARG A 32 32.25 -0.84 -28.04
CA ARG A 32 32.01 0.36 -27.22
C ARG A 32 31.45 1.53 -28.03
N ALA A 33 31.68 1.57 -29.34
CA ALA A 33 31.03 2.52 -30.24
C ALA A 33 29.59 2.07 -30.51
N GLU A 34 29.33 0.83 -30.95
CA GLU A 34 27.99 0.24 -31.09
C GLU A 34 27.17 0.30 -29.78
N GLU A 35 27.81 0.21 -28.63
CA GLU A 35 27.22 0.35 -27.30
C GLU A 35 27.00 1.83 -26.92
N LYS A 36 27.90 2.75 -27.31
CA LYS A 36 27.68 4.21 -27.22
C LYS A 36 26.73 4.79 -28.28
N THR A 37 26.52 4.11 -29.41
CA THR A 37 25.58 4.46 -30.48
C THR A 37 24.26 3.69 -30.32
N ARG A 38 24.22 2.66 -29.46
CA ARG A 38 22.98 2.19 -28.81
C ARG A 38 22.49 3.15 -27.73
N ILE A 39 23.33 4.05 -27.23
CA ILE A 39 22.90 5.26 -26.48
C ILE A 39 22.46 6.32 -27.52
N HIS A 40 21.53 5.95 -28.38
CA HIS A 40 20.69 6.83 -29.18
C HIS A 40 19.24 6.36 -28.95
N SER A 41 18.55 7.06 -28.06
CA SER A 41 17.08 7.11 -27.90
C SER A 41 16.32 5.87 -28.39
N THR A 42 16.32 4.81 -27.57
CA THR A 42 15.22 3.85 -27.60
C THR A 42 14.06 4.46 -26.81
N SER A 43 13.16 5.12 -27.53
CA SER A 43 11.88 5.68 -27.03
C SER A 43 11.17 4.69 -26.11
N THR A 44 11.29 4.87 -24.79
CA THR A 44 10.74 3.93 -23.80
C THR A 44 9.43 4.46 -23.24
N MET A 45 8.35 4.18 -23.99
CA MET A 45 6.96 4.37 -23.52
C MET A 45 6.78 3.81 -22.11
N LEU A 46 5.94 4.44 -21.29
CA LEU A 46 5.66 3.96 -19.94
C LEU A 46 5.13 2.52 -19.98
N PHE A 47 4.29 2.17 -20.97
CA PHE A 47 3.84 0.79 -21.20
C PHE A 47 4.10 0.37 -22.67
N PRO A 48 5.29 -0.17 -23.01
CA PRO A 48 5.72 -0.38 -24.40
C PRO A 48 4.97 -1.51 -25.13
N ASP A 49 4.35 -2.42 -24.40
CA ASP A 49 3.52 -3.51 -24.96
C ASP A 49 2.05 -3.10 -25.16
N ASP A 50 1.71 -1.82 -24.91
CA ASP A 50 0.36 -1.29 -25.00
C ASP A 50 0.26 -0.19 -26.07
N THR A 51 -0.69 -0.35 -27.00
CA THR A 51 -0.92 0.57 -28.12
C THR A 51 -2.31 1.21 -28.08
N ASN A 52 -3.09 0.98 -27.02
CA ASN A 52 -4.53 1.26 -26.98
C ASN A 52 -4.86 2.55 -26.20
N PHE A 53 -3.95 3.52 -26.26
CA PHE A 53 -4.09 4.80 -25.57
C PHE A 53 -4.96 5.80 -26.34
N SER A 54 -5.18 6.99 -25.76
CA SER A 54 -5.99 8.04 -26.39
C SER A 54 -5.42 8.43 -27.76
N SER A 55 -6.27 8.50 -28.77
CA SER A 55 -5.91 8.94 -30.13
C SER A 55 -6.11 10.45 -30.28
N PRO A 56 -5.33 11.14 -31.14
CA PRO A 56 -5.53 12.57 -31.38
C PRO A 56 -6.89 12.82 -32.05
N SER A 57 -7.47 13.99 -31.81
CA SER A 57 -8.74 14.36 -32.43
C SER A 57 -8.59 14.60 -33.94
N SER A 58 -9.63 14.24 -34.70
CA SER A 58 -9.64 14.29 -36.17
C SER A 58 -9.44 15.69 -36.77
N GLU A 59 -9.62 16.74 -35.96
CA GLU A 59 -9.57 18.14 -36.34
C GLU A 59 -8.68 18.92 -35.35
N GLY A 60 -7.36 18.96 -35.62
CA GLY A 60 -6.45 19.90 -34.95
C GLY A 60 -5.31 19.31 -34.13
N GLY A 61 -5.17 17.97 -34.06
CA GLY A 61 -3.98 17.32 -33.47
C GLY A 61 -3.87 17.35 -31.94
N ALA A 62 -4.74 18.08 -31.25
CA ALA A 62 -4.83 18.03 -29.79
C ALA A 62 -5.49 16.72 -29.31
N PHE A 63 -4.96 16.14 -28.24
CA PHE A 63 -5.51 14.96 -27.59
C PHE A 63 -6.62 15.33 -26.60
N GLU A 64 -7.74 14.61 -26.64
CA GLU A 64 -8.75 14.68 -25.58
C GLU A 64 -8.43 13.67 -24.47
N ARG A 65 -8.61 14.08 -23.22
CA ARG A 65 -8.44 13.18 -22.07
C ARG A 65 -9.50 12.09 -22.09
N LEU A 66 -9.06 10.83 -21.95
CA LEU A 66 -9.93 9.66 -21.94
C LEU A 66 -10.96 9.74 -20.80
N LYS A 67 -12.21 9.37 -21.09
CA LYS A 67 -13.32 9.35 -20.13
C LYS A 67 -13.77 7.92 -19.91
N VAL A 68 -13.96 7.55 -18.64
CA VAL A 68 -14.41 6.20 -18.22
C VAL A 68 -15.47 6.32 -17.13
N PRO A 69 -16.34 5.31 -16.98
CA PRO A 69 -17.27 5.26 -15.85
C PRO A 69 -16.51 5.23 -14.52
N TYR A 70 -17.08 5.90 -13.53
CA TYR A 70 -16.60 5.94 -12.15
C TYR A 70 -17.79 5.85 -11.21
N THR A 71 -17.71 4.95 -10.22
CA THR A 71 -18.75 4.73 -9.21
C THR A 71 -18.11 4.80 -7.83
N TYR A 72 -18.67 5.63 -6.95
CA TYR A 72 -18.24 5.67 -5.55
C TYR A 72 -18.70 4.38 -4.83
N ARG A 73 -17.85 3.82 -3.96
CA ARG A 73 -18.17 2.61 -3.16
C ARG A 73 -17.66 2.69 -1.72
N SER A 74 -17.63 3.89 -1.14
CA SER A 74 -17.10 4.14 0.21
C SER A 74 -18.17 4.57 1.22
N GLU A 75 -19.44 4.28 0.92
CA GLU A 75 -20.59 4.57 1.78
C GLU A 75 -20.43 3.97 3.18
N CYS A 76 -19.88 2.76 3.28
CA CYS A 76 -19.60 2.06 4.54
C CYS A 76 -18.52 2.74 5.41
N TYR A 77 -17.67 3.59 4.83
CA TYR A 77 -16.64 4.33 5.55
C TYR A 77 -17.12 5.70 6.06
N HIS A 78 -18.36 6.10 5.75
CA HIS A 78 -18.95 7.31 6.31
C HIS A 78 -19.66 7.07 7.63
N PHE A 79 -19.49 7.99 8.59
CA PHE A 79 -20.23 7.93 9.85
C PHE A 79 -21.70 8.32 9.64
N ALA A 80 -22.59 7.33 9.62
CA ALA A 80 -24.04 7.57 9.57
C ALA A 80 -24.55 8.31 10.82
N LYS A 81 -24.04 7.94 12.00
CA LYS A 81 -24.22 8.62 13.29
C LYS A 81 -22.92 8.47 14.10
N LYS A 82 -22.58 9.47 14.92
CA LYS A 82 -21.42 9.42 15.83
C LYS A 82 -21.90 9.16 17.26
N ASP A 83 -21.78 7.91 17.71
CA ASP A 83 -22.06 7.45 19.07
C ASP A 83 -20.82 6.77 19.67
N PHE A 84 -20.11 7.51 20.52
CA PHE A 84 -18.93 7.01 21.24
C PHE A 84 -19.26 6.36 22.60
N SER A 85 -20.54 6.13 22.92
CA SER A 85 -20.94 5.43 24.16
C SER A 85 -20.74 3.91 24.08
N LYS A 86 -20.45 3.36 22.90
CA LYS A 86 -20.30 1.93 22.64
C LYS A 86 -18.92 1.42 23.06
N GLN A 87 -18.88 0.18 23.53
CA GLN A 87 -17.63 -0.51 23.87
C GLN A 87 -17.07 -1.28 22.67
N PHE A 88 -15.75 -1.43 22.61
CA PHE A 88 -15.06 -2.14 21.54
C PHE A 88 -15.33 -3.65 21.46
N ALA A 89 -15.95 -4.28 22.47
CA ALA A 89 -16.29 -5.71 22.39
C ALA A 89 -17.23 -6.04 21.21
N PHE A 90 -18.11 -5.11 20.83
CA PHE A 90 -19.08 -5.35 19.76
C PHE A 90 -18.45 -5.46 18.36
N ILE A 91 -17.31 -4.79 18.09
CA ILE A 91 -16.66 -4.90 16.78
C ILE A 91 -16.05 -6.29 16.58
N TYR A 92 -15.44 -6.87 17.63
CA TYR A 92 -14.91 -8.23 17.58
C TYR A 92 -16.03 -9.28 17.47
N ALA A 93 -17.14 -9.10 18.18
CA ALA A 93 -18.30 -9.99 18.06
C ALA A 93 -18.90 -9.96 16.63
N SER A 94 -19.13 -8.76 16.09
CA SER A 94 -19.62 -8.56 14.72
C SER A 94 -18.65 -9.13 13.67
N ARG A 95 -17.34 -8.89 13.84
CA ARG A 95 -16.29 -9.43 12.97
C ARG A 95 -16.27 -10.95 12.97
N LEU A 96 -16.32 -11.58 14.15
CA LEU A 96 -16.35 -13.04 14.27
C LEU A 96 -17.63 -13.62 13.64
N GLU A 97 -18.80 -13.02 13.88
CA GLU A 97 -20.07 -13.49 13.32
C GLU A 97 -20.13 -13.41 11.78
N GLU A 98 -19.57 -12.35 11.18
CA GLU A 98 -19.47 -12.24 9.72
C GLU A 98 -18.42 -13.21 9.16
N MET A 99 -17.23 -13.27 9.76
CA MET A 99 -16.14 -14.14 9.30
C MET A 99 -16.42 -15.63 9.47
N LEU A 100 -17.21 -16.04 10.46
CA LEU A 100 -17.71 -17.43 10.61
C LEU A 100 -18.41 -17.89 9.32
N LYS A 101 -19.43 -17.13 8.89
CA LYS A 101 -20.23 -17.41 7.69
C LYS A 101 -19.39 -17.45 6.41
N LEU A 102 -18.36 -16.62 6.34
CA LEU A 102 -17.44 -16.55 5.20
C LEU A 102 -16.39 -17.69 5.19
N LEU A 103 -16.00 -18.20 6.37
CA LEU A 103 -15.01 -19.26 6.51
C LEU A 103 -15.60 -20.67 6.42
N GLU A 104 -16.86 -20.90 6.80
CA GLU A 104 -17.51 -22.22 6.75
C GLU A 104 -17.35 -22.92 5.38
N ASP A 105 -17.63 -22.19 4.30
CA ASP A 105 -17.49 -22.63 2.91
C ASP A 105 -16.04 -23.03 2.57
N SER A 106 -15.06 -22.28 3.10
CA SER A 106 -13.64 -22.48 2.85
C SER A 106 -13.08 -23.65 3.67
N VAL A 107 -13.60 -23.84 4.90
CA VAL A 107 -13.34 -24.99 5.77
C VAL A 107 -13.81 -26.27 5.09
N GLN A 108 -15.06 -26.32 4.64
CA GLN A 108 -15.63 -27.51 3.99
C GLN A 108 -14.88 -27.87 2.70
N LYS A 109 -14.47 -26.87 1.90
CA LYS A 109 -13.67 -27.09 0.68
C LYS A 109 -12.28 -27.66 0.95
N LYS A 110 -11.63 -27.31 2.08
CA LYS A 110 -10.26 -27.77 2.39
C LYS A 110 -10.21 -29.06 3.20
N TRP A 111 -11.08 -29.23 4.20
CA TRP A 111 -11.03 -30.33 5.16
C TRP A 111 -12.25 -31.26 5.10
N GLY A 112 -13.17 -31.04 4.16
CA GLY A 112 -14.37 -31.84 3.98
C GLY A 112 -15.47 -31.54 5.01
N THR A 113 -16.62 -32.20 4.84
CA THR A 113 -17.79 -32.09 5.74
C THR A 113 -17.74 -33.07 6.92
N GLU A 114 -16.81 -34.04 6.91
CA GLU A 114 -16.62 -35.00 8.00
C GLU A 114 -15.91 -34.38 9.22
N MET A 115 -15.15 -33.30 9.01
CA MET A 115 -14.42 -32.60 10.07
C MET A 115 -15.37 -31.62 10.78
N PRO A 116 -15.73 -31.83 12.06
CA PRO A 116 -16.72 -31.00 12.73
C PRO A 116 -16.16 -29.62 13.05
N ILE A 117 -16.89 -28.58 12.65
CA ILE A 117 -16.70 -27.22 13.18
C ILE A 117 -17.31 -27.21 14.59
N LYS A 118 -16.50 -26.83 15.59
CA LYS A 118 -16.91 -26.72 17.00
C LYS A 118 -16.63 -25.31 17.52
N ARG A 119 -17.32 -24.95 18.61
CA ARG A 119 -16.94 -23.81 19.46
C ARG A 119 -15.96 -24.29 20.52
N LEU A 120 -15.20 -23.37 21.11
CA LEU A 120 -14.24 -23.74 22.17
C LEU A 120 -14.92 -24.40 23.38
N ALA A 121 -16.11 -23.93 23.76
CA ALA A 121 -16.89 -24.49 24.87
C ALA A 121 -17.45 -25.91 24.62
N ASP A 122 -17.38 -26.41 23.38
CA ASP A 122 -17.81 -27.76 22.99
C ASP A 122 -16.63 -28.75 22.87
N LEU A 123 -15.40 -28.31 23.20
CA LEU A 123 -14.26 -29.17 23.46
C LEU A 123 -14.47 -29.96 24.76
N ARG A 124 -14.09 -31.24 24.76
CA ARG A 124 -14.19 -32.15 25.91
C ARG A 124 -12.97 -33.07 25.90
N GLU A 125 -12.33 -33.24 27.05
CA GLU A 125 -11.17 -34.11 27.25
C GLU A 125 -11.43 -35.54 26.73
N ASP A 126 -12.64 -36.05 26.94
CA ASP A 126 -13.11 -37.38 26.54
C ASP A 126 -13.39 -37.55 25.03
N CYS A 127 -13.16 -36.53 24.20
CA CYS A 127 -13.41 -36.57 22.75
C CYS A 127 -12.19 -36.11 21.93
N PRO A 128 -11.10 -36.92 21.84
CA PRO A 128 -9.81 -36.57 21.20
C PRO A 128 -9.86 -36.56 19.65
N HIS A 129 -11.04 -36.29 19.09
CA HIS A 129 -11.25 -36.25 17.64
C HIS A 129 -10.88 -34.87 17.13
N LYS A 130 -10.14 -34.84 16.02
CA LYS A 130 -9.79 -33.61 15.32
C LYS A 130 -11.06 -32.82 15.02
N CYS A 131 -10.96 -31.51 15.16
CA CYS A 131 -12.05 -30.58 14.88
C CYS A 131 -11.49 -29.27 14.32
N VAL A 132 -12.41 -28.46 13.80
CA VAL A 132 -12.11 -27.11 13.33
C VAL A 132 -12.69 -26.11 14.31
N ILE A 133 -11.88 -25.17 14.77
CA ILE A 133 -12.34 -24.00 15.51
C ILE A 133 -12.13 -22.78 14.63
N ILE A 134 -13.17 -21.94 14.50
CA ILE A 134 -13.07 -20.61 13.88
C ILE A 134 -13.08 -19.59 15.02
N GLY A 135 -12.11 -18.67 15.03
CA GLY A 135 -11.96 -17.70 16.11
C GLY A 135 -11.06 -16.53 15.74
N THR A 136 -11.07 -15.52 16.59
CA THR A 136 -10.22 -14.33 16.49
C THR A 136 -8.88 -14.61 17.16
N LEU A 137 -7.77 -14.37 16.46
CA LEU A 137 -6.44 -14.50 17.02
C LEU A 137 -6.09 -13.26 17.85
N PHE A 138 -5.79 -13.48 19.12
CA PHE A 138 -5.17 -12.51 20.01
C PHE A 138 -3.69 -12.85 20.17
N LYS A 139 -2.81 -11.89 19.85
CA LYS A 139 -1.37 -12.04 20.05
C LYS A 139 -0.97 -11.37 21.36
N HIS A 140 -0.54 -12.18 22.33
CA HIS A 140 0.04 -11.64 23.55
C HIS A 140 1.52 -11.35 23.30
N GLN A 141 1.89 -10.07 23.43
CA GLN A 141 3.23 -9.56 23.15
C GLN A 141 3.76 -8.83 24.38
N GLU A 142 4.92 -9.26 24.90
CA GLU A 142 5.50 -8.69 26.13
C GLU A 142 5.85 -7.21 26.00
N LEU A 143 6.25 -6.81 24.77
CA LEU A 143 6.78 -5.49 24.44
C LEU A 143 5.70 -4.50 23.99
N LYS A 144 4.46 -4.94 23.75
CA LYS A 144 3.35 -4.07 23.33
C LYS A 144 3.12 -2.98 24.41
N PRO A 145 2.98 -1.69 24.04
CA PRO A 145 2.76 -0.63 25.01
C PRO A 145 1.47 -0.86 25.80
N SER A 146 1.46 -0.40 27.05
CA SER A 146 0.31 -0.52 27.93
C SER A 146 0.11 0.80 28.66
N ILE A 147 -1.00 1.47 28.38
CA ILE A 147 -1.40 2.73 29.02
C ILE A 147 -1.42 2.59 30.55
N LEU A 148 -1.77 1.42 31.08
CA LEU A 148 -1.75 1.17 32.53
C LEU A 148 -0.34 1.09 33.11
N ARG A 149 0.64 0.54 32.37
CA ARG A 149 2.05 0.59 32.76
C ARG A 149 2.58 2.02 32.67
N GLU A 150 2.29 2.69 31.55
CA GLU A 150 2.68 4.08 31.31
C GLU A 150 2.18 5.01 32.43
N ILE A 151 0.88 5.03 32.76
CA ILE A 151 0.34 5.84 33.87
C ILE A 151 0.94 5.44 35.24
N SER A 152 1.25 4.15 35.45
CA SER A 152 1.91 3.69 36.67
C SER A 152 3.38 4.15 36.76
N GLU A 153 4.06 4.28 35.63
CA GLU A 153 5.48 4.65 35.50
C GLU A 153 5.68 6.16 35.34
N GLU A 154 4.73 6.91 34.77
CA GLU A 154 4.75 8.38 34.61
C GLU A 154 4.90 9.12 35.94
N ASN A 155 4.47 8.50 37.05
CA ASN A 155 4.68 9.02 38.39
C ASN A 155 6.17 8.97 38.83
N GLN A 156 7.06 8.31 38.08
CA GLN A 156 8.44 8.03 38.47
C GLN A 156 9.50 8.07 37.34
N LEU A 157 9.13 8.07 36.05
CA LEU A 157 10.06 7.96 34.92
C LEU A 157 9.75 8.92 33.76
N ALA A 158 10.80 9.26 33.00
CA ALA A 158 10.66 9.97 31.73
C ALA A 158 10.11 9.02 30.64
N PRO A 159 9.31 9.52 29.68
CA PRO A 159 8.72 8.69 28.63
C PRO A 159 9.80 8.02 27.79
N GLN A 160 9.69 6.70 27.64
CA GLN A 160 10.58 5.91 26.80
C GLN A 160 10.35 6.25 25.32
N PRO A 161 11.40 6.24 24.48
CA PRO A 161 11.22 6.44 23.05
C PRO A 161 10.34 5.32 22.46
N PRO A 162 9.38 5.64 21.57
CA PRO A 162 8.54 4.64 20.94
C PRO A 162 9.38 3.65 20.12
N ARG A 163 9.11 2.36 20.28
CA ARG A 163 9.83 1.29 19.57
C ARG A 163 9.38 1.21 18.12
N SER A 164 10.30 0.83 17.23
CA SER A 164 9.97 0.52 15.83
C SER A 164 9.18 -0.79 15.68
N HIS A 165 9.44 -1.78 16.55
CA HIS A 165 8.76 -3.07 16.56
C HIS A 165 8.45 -3.51 18.00
N TYR A 166 7.38 -4.29 18.14
CA TYR A 166 6.85 -4.78 19.41
C TYR A 166 6.79 -6.32 19.50
N THR A 167 7.46 -7.03 18.59
CA THR A 167 7.55 -8.49 18.59
C THR A 167 8.67 -9.03 19.47
N ASN A 168 8.43 -10.20 20.05
CA ASN A 168 9.40 -10.97 20.84
C ASN A 168 9.33 -12.46 20.43
N ASP A 169 10.41 -13.21 20.59
CA ASP A 169 10.44 -14.66 20.37
C ASP A 169 9.53 -15.41 21.37
N ASN A 170 9.26 -14.81 22.53
CA ASN A 170 8.32 -15.31 23.55
C ASN A 170 6.84 -14.95 23.30
N ASP A 171 6.52 -14.23 22.21
CA ASP A 171 5.13 -13.91 21.86
C ASP A 171 4.28 -15.19 21.76
N ILE A 172 3.00 -15.15 22.14
CA ILE A 172 2.08 -16.30 22.03
C ILE A 172 0.79 -15.94 21.30
N LEU A 173 0.26 -16.89 20.54
CA LEU A 173 -1.10 -16.80 19.99
C LEU A 173 -2.11 -17.48 20.89
N ILE A 174 -3.23 -16.80 21.06
CA ILE A 174 -4.44 -17.27 21.74
C ILE A 174 -5.57 -17.15 20.72
N LEU A 175 -6.37 -18.21 20.58
CA LEU A 175 -7.60 -18.17 19.78
C LEU A 175 -8.77 -17.85 20.71
N GLU A 176 -9.53 -16.83 20.38
CA GLU A 176 -10.70 -16.38 21.13
C GLU A 176 -11.99 -16.60 20.31
N ASP A 177 -12.96 -17.25 20.95
CA ASP A 177 -14.34 -17.41 20.49
C ASP A 177 -15.24 -16.58 21.43
N ALA A 178 -16.55 -16.49 21.16
CA ALA A 178 -17.49 -15.64 21.90
C ALA A 178 -17.59 -15.92 23.41
N LEU A 179 -17.10 -17.07 23.90
CA LEU A 179 -17.22 -17.52 25.30
C LEU A 179 -15.89 -17.84 25.99
N GLN A 180 -14.86 -18.20 25.23
CA GLN A 180 -13.64 -18.82 25.78
C GLN A 180 -12.41 -18.47 24.92
N ARG A 181 -11.24 -18.77 25.47
CA ARG A 181 -9.95 -18.59 24.80
C ARG A 181 -9.05 -19.79 25.05
N ILE A 182 -8.28 -20.20 24.05
CA ILE A 182 -7.32 -21.31 24.15
C ILE A 182 -5.96 -20.92 23.56
N LYS A 183 -4.86 -21.36 24.18
CA LYS A 183 -3.51 -21.10 23.66
C LYS A 183 -3.22 -22.02 22.48
N LEU A 184 -2.73 -21.45 21.37
CA LEU A 184 -2.33 -22.23 20.20
C LEU A 184 -0.87 -22.68 20.29
N VAL A 185 -0.61 -23.92 19.84
CA VAL A 185 0.73 -24.49 19.63
C VAL A 185 0.73 -25.31 18.33
N GLY A 186 1.90 -25.81 17.91
CA GLY A 186 2.04 -26.61 16.69
C GLY A 186 2.31 -25.77 15.44
N LYS A 187 1.66 -26.11 14.33
CA LYS A 187 1.97 -25.60 12.98
C LYS A 187 1.25 -24.27 12.67
N ILE A 188 1.54 -23.23 13.46
CA ILE A 188 1.10 -21.86 13.19
C ILE A 188 2.22 -20.87 13.55
N ASP A 189 2.57 -19.98 12.62
CA ASP A 189 3.63 -18.99 12.86
C ASP A 189 3.08 -17.74 13.56
N VAL A 190 3.36 -17.65 14.86
CA VAL A 190 3.07 -16.50 15.74
C VAL A 190 3.60 -15.18 15.19
N HIS A 191 4.73 -15.20 14.49
CA HIS A 191 5.40 -13.99 14.04
C HIS A 191 4.82 -13.42 12.75
N SER A 192 4.26 -14.25 11.86
CA SER A 192 3.54 -13.81 10.65
C SER A 192 2.13 -13.23 10.91
N ILE A 193 1.66 -13.25 12.17
CA ILE A 193 0.28 -12.90 12.53
C ILE A 193 0.25 -11.70 13.49
N VAL A 194 -0.86 -10.96 13.46
CA VAL A 194 -1.21 -9.84 14.35
C VAL A 194 -2.57 -10.07 15.02
N THR A 195 -2.84 -9.35 16.11
CA THR A 195 -4.14 -9.40 16.80
C THR A 195 -5.30 -9.00 15.89
N GLY A 196 -6.46 -9.63 16.09
CA GLY A 196 -7.73 -9.29 15.45
C GLY A 196 -7.98 -9.97 14.09
N VAL A 197 -7.05 -10.79 13.61
CA VAL A 197 -7.22 -11.67 12.45
C VAL A 197 -8.15 -12.83 12.81
N VAL A 198 -9.19 -13.08 12.01
CA VAL A 198 -10.03 -14.28 12.16
C VAL A 198 -9.52 -15.39 11.25
N CYS A 199 -9.45 -16.61 11.77
CA CYS A 199 -9.01 -17.80 11.02
C CYS A 199 -9.76 -19.05 11.46
N ALA A 200 -9.68 -20.11 10.65
CA ALA A 200 -10.03 -21.46 11.07
C ALA A 200 -8.75 -22.26 11.34
N VAL A 201 -8.68 -22.93 12.49
CA VAL A 201 -7.60 -23.87 12.84
C VAL A 201 -8.17 -25.29 12.92
N MET A 202 -7.42 -26.26 12.39
CA MET A 202 -7.73 -27.68 12.48
C MET A 202 -6.71 -28.38 13.38
N GLY A 203 -7.20 -29.14 14.35
CA GLY A 203 -6.36 -29.72 15.38
C GLY A 203 -7.16 -30.41 16.49
N TYR A 204 -6.52 -30.54 17.65
CA TYR A 204 -7.09 -31.16 18.85
C TYR A 204 -6.57 -30.47 20.12
N GLU A 205 -7.28 -30.68 21.23
CA GLU A 205 -6.86 -30.21 22.55
C GLU A 205 -5.84 -31.19 23.17
N GLU A 206 -4.74 -30.65 23.70
CA GLU A 206 -3.75 -31.38 24.49
C GLU A 206 -4.15 -31.41 25.97
N SER A 207 -3.66 -32.41 26.71
CA SER A 207 -3.97 -32.63 28.14
C SER A 207 -3.50 -31.52 29.10
N ASP A 208 -2.89 -30.45 28.60
CA ASP A 208 -2.49 -29.26 29.35
C ASP A 208 -3.28 -27.99 28.97
N GLY A 209 -4.42 -28.15 28.26
CA GLY A 209 -5.34 -27.06 27.93
C GLY A 209 -4.86 -26.16 26.78
N ARG A 210 -3.98 -26.67 25.91
CA ARG A 210 -3.54 -26.00 24.68
C ARG A 210 -4.17 -26.67 23.47
N PHE A 211 -4.35 -25.93 22.39
CA PHE A 211 -4.83 -26.48 21.12
C PHE A 211 -3.64 -26.70 20.18
N PHE A 212 -3.38 -27.95 19.81
CA PHE A 212 -2.35 -28.31 18.84
C PHE A 212 -2.88 -28.15 17.42
N VAL A 213 -2.39 -27.13 16.72
CA VAL A 213 -2.74 -26.83 15.32
C VAL A 213 -1.93 -27.72 14.39
N GLU A 214 -2.61 -28.57 13.60
CA GLU A 214 -1.98 -29.32 12.52
C GLU A 214 -2.01 -28.55 11.19
N ASP A 215 -3.05 -27.75 10.98
CA ASP A 215 -3.28 -26.98 9.76
C ASP A 215 -4.23 -25.80 10.04
N TYR A 216 -4.19 -24.75 9.21
CA TYR A 216 -5.05 -23.58 9.37
C TYR A 216 -5.42 -22.94 8.02
N ILE A 217 -6.46 -22.10 8.02
CA ILE A 217 -6.80 -21.21 6.90
C ILE A 217 -7.26 -19.83 7.37
N PHE A 218 -6.89 -18.83 6.58
CA PHE A 218 -7.56 -17.54 6.54
C PHE A 218 -8.66 -17.56 5.46
N TYR A 219 -9.39 -16.45 5.31
CA TYR A 219 -10.46 -16.35 4.31
C TYR A 219 -9.94 -16.40 2.85
N GLN A 220 -8.68 -16.02 2.60
CA GLN A 220 -8.01 -16.09 1.28
C GLN A 220 -8.70 -15.27 0.17
N GLY A 221 -9.40 -14.20 0.56
CA GLY A 221 -10.01 -13.22 -0.34
C GLY A 221 -11.44 -13.59 -0.74
N ALA A 222 -12.29 -12.57 -0.80
CA ALA A 222 -13.69 -12.70 -1.17
C ALA A 222 -13.89 -13.07 -2.66
N PRO A 223 -15.13 -13.33 -3.10
CA PRO A 223 -15.45 -13.39 -4.53
C PRO A 223 -15.00 -12.12 -5.26
N GLN A 224 -14.52 -12.29 -6.50
CA GLN A 224 -14.12 -11.19 -7.38
C GLN A 224 -15.02 -11.16 -8.62
N ARG A 225 -15.44 -9.98 -9.06
CA ARG A 225 -16.18 -9.81 -10.33
C ARG A 225 -15.25 -10.09 -11.51
N GLU A 226 -15.74 -10.73 -12.57
CA GLU A 226 -14.95 -10.91 -13.79
C GLU A 226 -14.71 -9.57 -14.51
N LEU A 227 -13.45 -9.32 -14.90
CA LEU A 227 -13.07 -8.12 -15.63
C LEU A 227 -13.49 -8.20 -17.11
N GLN A 228 -14.37 -7.27 -17.51
CA GLN A 228 -14.67 -7.05 -18.93
C GLN A 228 -13.45 -6.43 -19.63
N PRO A 229 -13.03 -6.91 -20.82
CA PRO A 229 -11.92 -6.32 -21.57
C PRO A 229 -12.18 -4.85 -21.93
N LEU A 230 -11.18 -3.98 -21.75
CA LEU A 230 -11.25 -2.59 -22.21
C LEU A 230 -10.65 -2.47 -23.60
N GLN A 231 -11.28 -1.64 -24.43
CA GLN A 231 -10.78 -1.31 -25.77
C GLN A 231 -9.62 -0.32 -25.69
N THR A 232 -9.68 0.63 -24.75
CA THR A 232 -8.64 1.63 -24.47
C THR A 232 -7.85 1.30 -23.20
N SER A 233 -6.80 2.06 -22.92
CA SER A 233 -5.87 1.89 -21.79
C SER A 233 -5.92 3.04 -20.78
N PRO A 234 -6.98 3.14 -19.94
CA PRO A 234 -7.06 4.16 -18.90
C PRO A 234 -5.96 3.99 -17.85
N LEU A 235 -5.35 5.10 -17.44
CA LEU A 235 -4.31 5.16 -16.42
C LEU A 235 -4.86 5.79 -15.13
N LEU A 236 -4.69 5.08 -14.02
CA LEU A 236 -4.93 5.56 -12.65
C LEU A 236 -3.58 5.93 -12.03
N VAL A 237 -3.41 7.18 -11.62
CA VAL A 237 -2.20 7.63 -10.90
C VAL A 237 -2.46 7.63 -9.40
N LEU A 238 -1.54 7.04 -8.65
CA LEU A 238 -1.54 7.01 -7.19
C LEU A 238 -0.30 7.75 -6.68
N ILE A 239 -0.51 8.75 -5.83
CA ILE A 239 0.53 9.52 -5.14
C ILE A 239 0.19 9.54 -3.65
N SER A 240 1.19 9.59 -2.77
CA SER A 240 0.97 9.67 -1.32
C SER A 240 2.09 10.46 -0.66
N GLY A 241 1.87 10.98 0.55
CA GLY A 241 2.95 11.56 1.34
C GLY A 241 3.62 12.74 0.65
N LEU A 242 2.83 13.72 0.21
CA LEU A 242 3.35 15.04 -0.21
C LEU A 242 4.09 15.69 0.96
N ASN A 243 3.60 15.48 2.19
CA ASN A 243 4.20 15.97 3.43
C ASN A 243 4.53 17.48 3.41
N GLU A 244 3.66 18.27 2.76
CA GLU A 244 3.86 19.71 2.59
C GLU A 244 4.08 20.38 3.96
N SER A 245 5.15 21.18 4.03
CA SER A 245 5.57 21.86 5.25
C SER A 245 6.56 22.99 4.91
N ALA A 246 6.66 24.01 5.76
CA ALA A 246 7.54 25.15 5.54
C ALA A 246 9.06 24.83 5.55
N ALA A 247 9.45 23.58 5.81
CA ALA A 247 10.85 23.14 5.92
C ALA A 247 11.37 22.42 4.67
N ASN A 248 10.48 21.91 3.81
CA ASN A 248 10.82 21.17 2.60
C ASN A 248 10.18 21.83 1.39
N ASP A 249 10.94 22.07 0.34
CA ASP A 249 10.43 22.57 -0.94
C ASP A 249 10.42 21.43 -1.97
N PHE A 250 9.22 21.01 -2.39
CA PHE A 250 8.99 20.03 -3.45
C PHE A 250 8.35 20.66 -4.69
N SER A 251 8.40 22.00 -4.83
CA SER A 251 7.83 22.74 -5.95
C SER A 251 8.27 22.19 -7.30
N THR A 252 9.57 22.09 -7.57
CA THR A 252 10.06 21.63 -8.90
C THR A 252 9.61 20.20 -9.26
N PRO A 253 9.74 19.16 -8.40
CA PRO A 253 9.18 17.84 -8.69
C PRO A 253 7.65 17.84 -8.89
N LEU A 254 6.90 18.67 -8.14
CA LEU A 254 5.44 18.79 -8.27
C LEU A 254 5.03 19.59 -9.52
N GLU A 255 5.83 20.53 -9.97
CA GLU A 255 5.66 21.24 -11.24
C GLU A 255 5.93 20.30 -12.41
N LEU A 256 6.98 19.48 -12.36
CA LEU A 256 7.24 18.43 -13.36
C LEU A 256 6.10 17.40 -13.41
N LEU A 257 5.58 16.98 -12.26
CA LEU A 257 4.37 16.14 -12.19
C LEU A 257 3.16 16.81 -12.86
N GLN A 258 2.93 18.11 -12.62
CA GLN A 258 1.86 18.86 -13.28
C GLN A 258 2.06 18.92 -14.80
N GLN A 259 3.27 19.27 -15.27
CA GLN A 259 3.56 19.32 -16.71
C GLN A 259 3.39 17.94 -17.37
N TRP A 260 3.81 16.85 -16.71
CA TRP A 260 3.58 15.49 -17.19
C TRP A 260 2.09 15.15 -17.32
N VAL A 261 1.28 15.46 -16.29
CA VAL A 261 -0.19 15.24 -16.32
C VAL A 261 -0.88 16.04 -17.44
N PHE A 262 -0.34 17.21 -17.77
CA PHE A 262 -0.85 18.07 -18.85
C PHE A 262 -0.36 17.71 -20.25
N GLY A 263 0.67 16.86 -20.39
CA GLY A 263 1.32 16.55 -21.67
C GLY A 263 2.41 17.54 -22.09
N ASN A 264 2.78 18.50 -21.24
CA ASN A 264 3.71 19.58 -21.59
C ASN A 264 5.21 19.18 -21.54
N LEU A 265 5.53 17.90 -21.38
CA LEU A 265 6.91 17.38 -21.31
C LEU A 265 7.35 16.64 -22.59
N GLU A 266 6.63 16.81 -23.69
CA GLU A 266 6.98 16.24 -25.00
C GLU A 266 8.45 16.55 -25.35
N GLY A 267 9.23 15.49 -25.59
CA GLY A 267 10.65 15.59 -25.97
C GLY A 267 11.65 15.81 -24.81
N LEU A 268 11.20 16.04 -23.57
CA LEU A 268 12.09 16.11 -22.39
C LEU A 268 12.13 14.78 -21.60
N LEU A 269 11.05 14.00 -21.69
CA LEU A 269 10.94 12.61 -21.26
C LEU A 269 10.42 11.79 -22.45
N ASP A 270 10.63 10.47 -22.45
CA ASP A 270 10.05 9.54 -23.45
C ASP A 270 8.50 9.41 -23.35
N GLY A 271 7.84 10.28 -22.58
CA GLY A 271 6.39 10.32 -22.43
C GLY A 271 5.75 11.05 -23.59
N HIS A 272 4.79 10.38 -24.24
CA HIS A 272 4.01 10.95 -25.34
C HIS A 272 2.66 11.48 -24.82
N ASP A 273 2.11 12.50 -25.49
CA ASP A 273 0.83 13.15 -25.15
C ASP A 273 -0.34 12.17 -24.91
N TRP A 274 -0.36 11.04 -25.64
CA TRP A 274 -1.39 10.02 -25.49
C TRP A 274 -1.34 9.30 -24.13
N GLU A 275 -0.18 9.20 -23.46
CA GLU A 275 -0.08 8.68 -22.08
C GLU A 275 -0.71 9.67 -21.11
N ALA A 276 -0.31 10.94 -21.20
CA ALA A 276 -0.84 12.02 -20.39
C ALA A 276 -2.36 12.15 -20.55
N ALA A 277 -2.87 12.11 -21.79
CA ALA A 277 -4.29 12.12 -22.10
C ALA A 277 -5.03 10.84 -21.66
N SER A 278 -4.33 9.73 -21.43
CA SER A 278 -4.94 8.49 -20.92
C SER A 278 -5.02 8.43 -19.39
N ILE A 279 -4.43 9.39 -18.67
CA ILE A 279 -4.64 9.54 -17.22
C ILE A 279 -6.09 9.97 -16.97
N VAL A 280 -6.88 9.10 -16.35
CA VAL A 280 -8.33 9.32 -16.13
C VAL A 280 -8.67 9.76 -14.70
N ARG A 281 -7.76 9.55 -13.74
CA ARG A 281 -7.94 9.89 -12.33
C ARG A 281 -6.60 9.90 -11.59
N ILE A 282 -6.46 10.81 -10.62
CA ILE A 282 -5.35 10.81 -9.65
C ILE A 282 -5.92 10.65 -8.24
N VAL A 283 -5.34 9.77 -7.44
CA VAL A 283 -5.66 9.61 -6.02
C VAL A 283 -4.46 10.05 -5.18
N ILE A 284 -4.69 11.00 -4.27
CA ILE A 284 -3.72 11.46 -3.26
C ILE A 284 -4.02 10.70 -1.97
N ALA A 285 -3.25 9.64 -1.70
CA ALA A 285 -3.47 8.67 -0.63
C ALA A 285 -2.86 9.10 0.72
N GLY A 286 -3.31 10.25 1.24
CA GLY A 286 -3.00 10.74 2.58
C GLY A 286 -1.57 11.23 2.81
N ASN A 287 -1.38 11.88 3.97
CA ASN A 287 -0.20 12.65 4.36
C ASN A 287 0.10 13.76 3.35
N SER A 288 -0.92 14.55 3.04
CA SER A 288 -0.82 15.69 2.13
C SER A 288 -0.07 16.85 2.80
N VAL A 289 -0.33 17.08 4.08
CA VAL A 289 0.41 18.04 4.92
C VAL A 289 1.09 17.33 6.08
N LYS A 290 2.25 17.85 6.50
CA LYS A 290 2.99 17.32 7.65
C LYS A 290 2.89 18.27 8.85
N ALA A 291 1.92 18.02 9.72
CA ALA A 291 1.90 18.65 11.03
C ALA A 291 3.18 18.28 11.81
N SER A 292 3.90 19.27 12.35
CA SER A 292 5.15 19.06 13.09
C SER A 292 4.92 18.20 14.33
N PRO A 293 5.51 16.99 14.45
CA PRO A 293 5.27 16.07 15.55
C PRO A 293 6.13 16.43 16.78
N LYS A 294 6.16 17.71 17.15
CA LYS A 294 6.84 18.13 18.39
C LYS A 294 5.98 17.73 19.57
N PRO A 295 6.51 16.96 20.55
CA PRO A 295 5.75 16.65 21.75
C PRO A 295 5.38 17.96 22.46
N LYS A 296 4.15 18.03 22.97
CA LYS A 296 3.65 19.21 23.68
C LYS A 296 4.33 19.33 25.05
N ASN A 297 5.52 19.91 25.07
CA ASN A 297 6.09 20.46 26.30
C ASN A 297 5.14 21.56 26.78
N HIS A 298 4.36 21.29 27.83
CA HIS A 298 3.22 22.08 28.29
C HIS A 298 3.54 23.52 28.79
N HIS A 299 4.77 24.00 28.59
CA HIS A 299 5.24 25.32 29.01
C HIS A 299 6.10 26.02 27.94
N SER A 300 5.52 26.41 26.80
CA SER A 300 5.99 27.59 26.04
C SER A 300 4.95 28.14 25.03
N SER A 301 5.04 29.43 24.74
CA SER A 301 4.07 30.26 24.01
C SER A 301 4.06 30.12 22.47
N LYS A 302 4.23 28.89 21.93
CA LYS A 302 4.50 28.67 20.48
C LYS A 302 3.31 28.19 19.62
N VAL A 303 2.08 28.24 20.13
CA VAL A 303 0.88 27.67 19.47
C VAL A 303 0.51 28.35 18.14
N THR A 304 0.78 29.65 17.99
CA THR A 304 0.41 30.41 16.78
C THR A 304 1.21 29.98 15.55
N THR A 305 2.53 29.87 15.67
CA THR A 305 3.43 29.62 14.53
C THR A 305 3.22 28.25 13.87
N GLU A 306 2.85 27.23 14.64
CA GLU A 306 2.55 25.89 14.11
C GLU A 306 1.23 25.87 13.33
N THR A 307 0.25 26.67 13.76
CA THR A 307 -1.03 26.85 13.06
C THR A 307 -0.83 27.55 11.72
N ASP A 308 -0.03 28.62 11.68
CA ASP A 308 0.28 29.34 10.45
C ASP A 308 1.05 28.48 9.43
N ALA A 309 2.00 27.66 9.90
CA ALA A 309 2.73 26.73 9.05
C ALA A 309 1.82 25.65 8.43
N LEU A 310 0.89 25.08 9.21
CA LEU A 310 -0.11 24.14 8.70
C LEU A 310 -1.04 24.80 7.67
N LEU A 311 -1.50 26.03 7.93
CA LEU A 311 -2.31 26.79 6.98
C LEU A 311 -1.55 27.12 5.69
N GLY A 312 -0.24 27.35 5.76
CA GLY A 312 0.63 27.50 4.59
C GLY A 312 0.72 26.22 3.75
N ALA A 313 0.97 25.07 4.39
CA ALA A 313 1.00 23.77 3.73
C ALA A 313 -0.34 23.44 3.04
N VAL A 314 -1.46 23.63 3.74
CA VAL A 314 -2.82 23.40 3.19
C VAL A 314 -3.09 24.28 1.95
N LYS A 315 -2.67 25.56 1.95
CA LYS A 315 -2.80 26.44 0.78
C LYS A 315 -1.97 25.98 -0.43
N THR A 316 -0.81 25.38 -0.17
CA THR A 316 0.06 24.82 -1.22
C THR A 316 -0.60 23.59 -1.85
N VAL A 317 -1.12 22.68 -1.02
CA VAL A 317 -1.92 21.52 -1.46
C VAL A 317 -3.18 21.96 -2.24
N ASP A 318 -3.94 22.95 -1.75
CA ASP A 318 -5.10 23.49 -2.48
C ASP A 318 -4.72 24.14 -3.82
N SER A 319 -3.51 24.70 -3.94
CA SER A 319 -3.04 25.28 -5.20
C SER A 319 -2.60 24.21 -6.20
N LEU A 320 -1.90 23.16 -5.74
CA LEU A 320 -1.55 21.99 -6.57
C LEU A 320 -2.81 21.29 -7.09
N ILE A 321 -3.77 21.01 -6.21
CA ILE A 321 -5.04 20.35 -6.56
C ILE A 321 -5.84 21.23 -7.52
N HIS A 322 -5.94 22.54 -7.26
CA HIS A 322 -6.62 23.47 -8.16
C HIS A 322 -6.00 23.52 -9.57
N ASN A 323 -4.69 23.37 -9.70
CA ASN A 323 -4.03 23.27 -10.99
C ASN A 323 -4.38 21.95 -11.69
N LEU A 324 -4.18 20.82 -11.03
CA LEU A 324 -4.43 19.49 -11.61
C LEU A 324 -5.92 19.25 -11.95
N ALA A 325 -6.83 19.70 -11.08
CA ALA A 325 -8.28 19.53 -11.22
C ALA A 325 -8.88 20.25 -12.45
N GLN A 326 -8.17 21.21 -13.03
CA GLN A 326 -8.55 21.82 -14.32
C GLN A 326 -8.51 20.83 -15.48
N SER A 327 -7.66 19.79 -15.39
CA SER A 327 -7.46 18.81 -16.46
C SER A 327 -7.96 17.40 -16.12
N VAL A 328 -7.81 16.94 -14.88
CA VAL A 328 -8.07 15.53 -14.49
C VAL A 328 -8.81 15.42 -13.14
N PRO A 329 -9.70 14.42 -12.95
CA PRO A 329 -10.31 14.15 -11.65
C PRO A 329 -9.29 13.81 -10.56
N ILE A 330 -9.40 14.47 -9.40
CA ILE A 330 -8.56 14.30 -8.21
C ILE A 330 -9.41 13.85 -7.02
N ASP A 331 -9.08 12.70 -6.44
CA ASP A 331 -9.60 12.28 -5.14
C ASP A 331 -8.52 12.42 -4.06
N LEU A 332 -8.86 13.10 -2.96
CA LEU A 332 -7.96 13.39 -1.84
C LEU A 332 -8.38 12.60 -0.60
N MET A 333 -7.55 11.62 -0.20
CA MET A 333 -7.70 10.86 1.04
C MET A 333 -6.95 11.55 2.19
N PRO A 334 -7.44 11.51 3.44
CA PRO A 334 -6.69 11.89 4.63
C PRO A 334 -5.68 10.81 5.04
N GLY A 335 -4.54 11.22 5.60
CA GLY A 335 -3.57 10.37 6.29
C GLY A 335 -3.45 10.67 7.78
N GLU A 336 -2.35 10.22 8.40
CA GLU A 336 -2.11 10.32 9.85
C GLU A 336 -1.89 11.76 10.33
N PHE A 337 -1.24 12.59 9.50
CA PHE A 337 -0.86 13.98 9.85
C PHE A 337 -1.75 15.05 9.21
N ASP A 338 -2.75 14.64 8.43
CA ASP A 338 -3.70 15.54 7.78
C ASP A 338 -4.77 16.06 8.76
N PRO A 339 -5.38 17.24 8.52
CA PRO A 339 -6.44 17.82 9.36
C PRO A 339 -7.81 17.10 9.21
N ALA A 340 -7.85 15.83 9.63
CA ALA A 340 -9.02 14.96 9.68
C ALA A 340 -9.16 14.30 11.07
N ASN A 341 -10.13 13.41 11.27
CA ASN A 341 -10.16 12.59 12.48
C ASN A 341 -9.04 11.54 12.47
N HIS A 342 -8.45 11.29 13.65
CA HIS A 342 -7.37 10.32 13.83
C HIS A 342 -7.86 8.85 13.80
N MET A 343 -9.02 8.57 14.39
CA MET A 343 -9.63 7.24 14.36
C MET A 343 -10.10 6.86 12.96
N LEU A 344 -9.93 5.58 12.60
CA LEU A 344 -10.42 5.00 11.35
C LEU A 344 -11.93 4.64 11.42
N PRO A 345 -12.70 4.77 10.32
CA PRO A 345 -12.34 5.43 9.07
C PRO A 345 -12.18 6.95 9.23
N GLN A 346 -11.11 7.48 8.67
CA GLN A 346 -10.88 8.92 8.61
C GLN A 346 -11.85 9.51 7.59
N GLN A 347 -12.63 10.52 8.00
CA GLN A 347 -13.60 11.18 7.11
C GLN A 347 -12.90 12.16 6.16
N PRO A 348 -13.51 12.49 5.01
CA PRO A 348 -13.00 13.51 4.10
C PRO A 348 -12.60 14.80 4.82
N MET A 349 -11.45 15.37 4.45
CA MET A 349 -11.03 16.68 4.91
C MET A 349 -12.07 17.75 4.49
N HIS A 350 -12.35 18.69 5.39
CA HIS A 350 -13.45 19.64 5.20
C HIS A 350 -13.18 20.65 4.09
N HIS A 351 -14.16 20.92 3.23
CA HIS A 351 -14.04 21.81 2.06
C HIS A 351 -13.61 23.25 2.36
N CYS A 352 -13.65 23.72 3.62
CA CYS A 352 -13.09 25.03 3.98
C CYS A 352 -11.56 25.11 3.81
N LEU A 353 -10.87 23.97 3.85
CA LEU A 353 -9.43 23.85 3.66
C LEU A 353 -9.02 24.04 2.18
N PHE A 354 -9.96 23.85 1.25
CA PHE A 354 -9.71 23.84 -0.20
C PHE A 354 -10.55 24.90 -0.94
N PRO A 355 -10.42 26.19 -0.60
CA PRO A 355 -11.25 27.25 -1.17
C PRO A 355 -11.09 27.42 -2.68
N ARG A 356 -9.93 27.08 -3.27
CA ARG A 356 -9.70 27.13 -4.71
C ARG A 356 -10.16 25.86 -5.43
N SER A 357 -9.94 24.69 -4.85
CA SER A 357 -10.23 23.40 -5.49
C SER A 357 -11.72 23.04 -5.44
N LYS A 358 -12.45 23.46 -4.39
CA LYS A 358 -13.90 23.17 -4.24
C LYS A 358 -14.80 23.71 -5.37
N ALA A 359 -14.26 24.59 -6.23
CA ALA A 359 -14.97 25.10 -7.40
C ALA A 359 -15.07 24.05 -8.54
N PHE A 360 -14.23 23.02 -8.51
CA PHE A 360 -14.14 22.00 -9.54
C PHE A 360 -14.92 20.74 -9.18
N ALA A 361 -15.84 20.32 -10.06
CA ALA A 361 -16.53 19.03 -9.93
C ALA A 361 -15.59 17.82 -10.08
N SER A 362 -14.40 18.03 -10.66
CA SER A 362 -13.30 17.08 -10.76
C SER A 362 -12.53 16.89 -9.44
N PHE A 363 -12.71 17.75 -8.43
CA PHE A 363 -12.08 17.57 -7.11
C PHE A 363 -13.05 16.96 -6.09
N ARG A 364 -12.58 15.96 -5.34
CA ARG A 364 -13.34 15.33 -4.25
C ARG A 364 -12.45 14.99 -3.05
N GLY A 365 -12.90 15.36 -1.85
CA GLY A 365 -12.38 14.75 -0.62
C GLY A 365 -13.06 13.40 -0.38
N VAL A 366 -12.28 12.37 -0.07
CA VAL A 366 -12.73 10.98 0.13
C VAL A 366 -12.23 10.44 1.48
N PRO A 367 -12.84 9.39 2.06
CA PRO A 367 -12.38 8.82 3.33
C PRO A 367 -11.07 8.03 3.21
N ASN A 368 -10.54 7.59 4.34
CA ASN A 368 -9.53 6.52 4.44
C ASN A 368 -10.06 5.42 5.39
N PRO A 369 -10.28 4.17 4.94
CA PRO A 369 -10.05 3.64 3.59
C PRO A 369 -10.90 4.28 2.49
N TYR A 370 -10.50 4.08 1.23
CA TYR A 370 -11.22 4.53 0.03
C TYR A 370 -11.45 3.35 -0.92
N ALA A 371 -12.65 3.29 -1.49
CA ALA A 371 -13.13 2.24 -2.40
C ALA A 371 -14.05 2.81 -3.48
N PHE A 372 -13.85 2.37 -4.74
CA PHE A 372 -14.56 2.88 -5.92
C PHE A 372 -14.46 1.89 -7.11
N ASP A 373 -15.37 1.99 -8.08
CA ASP A 373 -15.15 1.45 -9.44
C ASP A 373 -14.53 2.53 -10.33
N LEU A 374 -13.59 2.15 -11.19
CA LEU A 374 -13.06 2.97 -12.28
C LEU A 374 -12.88 2.10 -13.52
N ALA A 375 -13.52 2.45 -14.65
CA ALA A 375 -13.57 1.61 -15.85
C ALA A 375 -14.03 0.16 -15.56
N ASP A 376 -14.99 0.00 -14.64
CA ASP A 376 -15.50 -1.28 -14.10
C ASP A 376 -14.45 -2.14 -13.35
N ARG A 377 -13.34 -1.54 -12.91
CA ARG A 377 -12.37 -2.16 -11.99
C ARG A 377 -12.70 -1.68 -10.59
N TYR A 378 -13.09 -2.59 -9.70
CA TYR A 378 -13.17 -2.29 -8.27
C TYR A 378 -11.77 -2.07 -7.71
N VAL A 379 -11.53 -0.88 -7.15
CA VAL A 379 -10.29 -0.41 -6.55
C VAL A 379 -10.54 -0.11 -5.07
N VAL A 380 -9.61 -0.53 -4.21
CA VAL A 380 -9.61 -0.23 -2.78
C VAL A 380 -8.22 0.24 -2.36
N GLY A 381 -8.13 1.13 -1.38
CA GLY A 381 -6.86 1.44 -0.76
C GLY A 381 -6.95 2.21 0.54
N THR A 382 -5.77 2.41 1.12
CA THR A 382 -5.58 3.05 2.43
C THR A 382 -4.43 4.05 2.37
N SER A 383 -4.35 4.96 3.35
CA SER A 383 -3.24 5.90 3.49
C SER A 383 -2.00 5.29 4.18
N GLY A 384 -1.96 3.97 4.37
CA GLY A 384 -0.76 3.22 4.80
C GLY A 384 -0.74 2.73 6.26
N GLN A 385 -1.54 3.33 7.14
CA GLN A 385 -1.41 3.09 8.58
C GLN A 385 -1.60 1.61 8.96
N ASN A 386 -2.54 0.91 8.31
CA ASN A 386 -2.79 -0.52 8.49
C ASN A 386 -1.58 -1.40 8.14
N VAL A 387 -0.88 -1.09 7.04
CA VAL A 387 0.30 -1.85 6.60
C VAL A 387 1.48 -1.60 7.54
N LEU A 388 1.74 -0.34 7.90
CA LEU A 388 2.80 0.02 8.84
C LEU A 388 2.56 -0.59 10.23
N ASP A 389 1.31 -0.64 10.69
CA ASP A 389 0.96 -1.24 11.98
C ASP A 389 1.14 -2.77 11.98
N VAL A 390 0.77 -3.45 10.88
CA VAL A 390 1.09 -4.88 10.71
C VAL A 390 2.59 -5.13 10.83
N MET A 391 3.44 -4.29 10.24
CA MET A 391 4.91 -4.41 10.35
C MET A 391 5.45 -4.13 11.77
N ARG A 392 4.78 -3.28 12.56
CA ARG A 392 5.17 -3.02 13.97
C ARG A 392 4.87 -4.21 14.89
N TYR A 393 3.80 -4.96 14.62
CA TYR A 393 3.30 -6.04 15.49
C TYR A 393 3.53 -7.46 14.95
N SER A 394 4.20 -7.62 13.81
CA SER A 394 4.63 -8.90 13.22
C SER A 394 6.14 -8.90 12.91
N LYS A 395 6.67 -10.03 12.40
CA LYS A 395 7.98 -10.08 11.72
C LYS A 395 7.84 -10.00 10.19
N ILE A 396 6.74 -9.42 9.68
CA ILE A 396 6.59 -9.12 8.26
C ILE A 396 7.34 -7.81 7.98
N GLU A 397 8.52 -7.91 7.39
CA GLU A 397 9.42 -6.76 7.13
C GLU A 397 9.08 -6.01 5.83
N SER A 398 8.40 -6.66 4.89
CA SER A 398 8.03 -6.06 3.60
C SER A 398 6.63 -5.44 3.65
N PRO A 399 6.47 -4.14 3.31
CA PRO A 399 5.14 -3.53 3.22
C PRO A 399 4.22 -4.21 2.21
N LEU A 400 4.79 -4.78 1.14
CA LEU A 400 4.03 -5.53 0.12
C LEU A 400 3.49 -6.85 0.68
N GLU A 401 4.27 -7.57 1.47
CA GLU A 401 3.80 -8.79 2.15
C GLU A 401 2.80 -8.46 3.27
N ALA A 402 2.93 -7.32 3.95
CA ALA A 402 1.93 -6.86 4.92
C ALA A 402 0.60 -6.46 4.24
N LEU A 403 0.63 -5.78 3.09
CA LEU A 403 -0.54 -5.48 2.26
C LEU A 403 -1.19 -6.75 1.67
N LYS A 404 -0.38 -7.74 1.30
CA LYS A 404 -0.81 -9.06 0.85
C LYS A 404 -1.42 -9.87 1.99
N ALA A 405 -0.91 -9.72 3.21
CA ALA A 405 -1.44 -10.36 4.40
C ALA A 405 -2.85 -9.85 4.75
N THR A 406 -3.10 -8.53 4.73
CA THR A 406 -4.46 -7.98 4.96
C THR A 406 -5.48 -8.49 3.94
N LEU A 407 -5.08 -8.61 2.67
CA LEU A 407 -5.93 -9.22 1.63
C LEU A 407 -6.18 -10.72 1.89
N ARG A 408 -5.16 -11.50 2.25
CA ARG A 408 -5.27 -12.94 2.58
C ARG A 408 -6.11 -13.20 3.84
N TRP A 409 -6.05 -12.30 4.82
CA TRP A 409 -6.88 -12.34 6.03
C TRP A 409 -8.34 -11.93 5.75
N GLY A 410 -8.61 -11.30 4.60
CA GLY A 410 -9.94 -10.79 4.27
C GLY A 410 -10.33 -9.55 5.04
N HIS A 411 -9.36 -8.79 5.56
CA HIS A 411 -9.61 -7.70 6.50
C HIS A 411 -8.59 -6.57 6.31
N LEU A 412 -9.06 -5.37 5.99
CA LEU A 412 -8.21 -4.21 5.66
C LEU A 412 -7.35 -3.77 6.86
N ILE A 413 -7.92 -3.78 8.07
CA ILE A 413 -7.32 -3.20 9.29
C ILE A 413 -7.52 -4.13 10.50
N PRO A 414 -6.95 -5.35 10.50
CA PRO A 414 -7.25 -6.37 11.52
C PRO A 414 -6.88 -5.93 12.93
N THR A 415 -5.81 -5.13 13.06
CA THR A 415 -5.27 -4.67 14.34
C THR A 415 -6.10 -3.57 15.00
N ALA A 416 -7.12 -3.03 14.32
CA ALA A 416 -8.09 -2.14 14.94
C ALA A 416 -9.15 -2.96 15.69
N PRO A 417 -9.56 -2.56 16.91
CA PRO A 417 -9.16 -1.37 17.68
C PRO A 417 -7.94 -1.53 18.62
N ASP A 418 -7.29 -2.70 18.70
CA ASP A 418 -6.24 -3.00 19.70
C ASP A 418 -5.02 -2.06 19.64
N THR A 419 -4.54 -1.76 18.44
CA THR A 419 -3.34 -0.91 18.22
C THR A 419 -3.60 0.27 17.29
N LEU A 420 -4.44 0.10 16.27
CA LEU A 420 -4.94 1.20 15.43
C LEU A 420 -6.29 1.71 15.96
N PRO A 421 -6.41 2.99 16.36
CA PRO A 421 -7.68 3.55 16.81
C PRO A 421 -8.74 3.52 15.71
N CYS A 422 -9.91 2.94 16.00
CA CYS A 422 -11.09 3.03 15.14
C CYS A 422 -12.32 3.51 15.91
N TYR A 423 -13.36 3.87 15.16
CA TYR A 423 -14.68 4.11 15.72
C TYR A 423 -15.26 2.82 16.32
N PRO A 424 -15.97 2.86 17.47
CA PRO A 424 -16.53 1.66 18.11
C PRO A 424 -17.80 1.18 17.39
N TYR A 425 -17.63 0.54 16.23
CA TYR A 425 -18.72 -0.12 15.51
C TYR A 425 -19.33 -1.26 16.35
N TYR A 426 -20.67 -1.39 16.28
CA TYR A 426 -21.41 -2.38 17.04
C TYR A 426 -22.39 -3.23 16.21
N GLU A 427 -22.68 -2.84 14.96
CA GLU A 427 -23.59 -3.58 14.06
C GLU A 427 -22.79 -4.38 13.02
N LYS A 428 -21.85 -3.72 12.34
CA LYS A 428 -20.99 -4.30 11.30
C LYS A 428 -19.57 -3.74 11.39
N ASP A 429 -18.56 -4.58 11.23
CA ASP A 429 -17.18 -4.16 10.97
C ASP A 429 -17.03 -3.75 9.48
N PRO A 430 -16.75 -2.47 9.16
CA PRO A 430 -16.62 -2.01 7.77
C PRO A 430 -15.29 -2.43 7.11
N PHE A 431 -14.33 -2.98 7.87
CA PHE A 431 -13.00 -3.31 7.38
C PHE A 431 -12.88 -4.74 6.80
N ILE A 432 -13.94 -5.55 6.92
CA ILE A 432 -14.03 -6.86 6.24
C ILE A 432 -14.11 -6.65 4.72
N ILE A 433 -13.29 -7.40 3.98
CA ILE A 433 -13.24 -7.38 2.52
C ILE A 433 -14.36 -8.28 1.99
N GLY A 434 -15.52 -7.70 1.65
CA GLY A 434 -16.69 -8.44 1.13
C GLY A 434 -16.66 -8.73 -0.38
N GLU A 435 -15.93 -7.93 -1.16
CA GLU A 435 -15.63 -8.16 -2.59
C GLU A 435 -14.11 -8.03 -2.77
N CYS A 436 -13.48 -8.93 -3.52
CA CYS A 436 -12.03 -8.91 -3.70
C CYS A 436 -11.64 -7.85 -4.75
N PRO A 437 -10.83 -6.83 -4.40
CA PRO A 437 -10.48 -5.75 -5.31
C PRO A 437 -9.60 -6.22 -6.47
N HIS A 438 -9.67 -5.51 -7.59
CA HIS A 438 -8.78 -5.72 -8.74
C HIS A 438 -7.47 -4.94 -8.58
N VAL A 439 -7.53 -3.78 -7.92
CA VAL A 439 -6.36 -3.02 -7.46
C VAL A 439 -6.51 -2.77 -5.96
N TYR A 440 -5.52 -3.17 -5.18
CA TYR A 440 -5.44 -2.88 -3.75
C TYR A 440 -4.15 -2.12 -3.45
N PHE A 441 -4.25 -0.91 -2.91
CA PHE A 441 -3.10 -0.05 -2.65
C PHE A 441 -2.99 0.41 -1.19
N ALA A 442 -1.76 0.75 -0.81
CA ALA A 442 -1.46 1.50 0.40
C ALA A 442 -0.55 2.69 0.05
N GLY A 443 -0.89 3.88 0.54
CA GLY A 443 -0.02 5.06 0.54
C GLY A 443 1.03 5.01 1.65
N ASN A 444 2.03 5.88 1.59
CA ASN A 444 2.99 6.16 2.66
C ASN A 444 3.79 4.94 3.15
N VAL A 445 4.02 3.94 2.29
CA VAL A 445 4.62 2.66 2.69
C VAL A 445 5.89 2.34 1.91
N GLY A 446 7.03 2.46 2.60
CA GLY A 446 8.34 2.02 2.10
C GLY A 446 8.72 2.59 0.72
N GLU A 447 9.38 1.74 -0.08
CA GLU A 447 9.65 2.02 -1.49
C GLU A 447 8.52 1.52 -2.41
N PHE A 448 8.47 2.03 -3.65
CA PHE A 448 7.54 1.53 -4.66
C PHE A 448 7.74 0.03 -4.90
N SER A 449 6.69 -0.75 -4.68
CA SER A 449 6.67 -2.19 -4.95
C SER A 449 5.26 -2.64 -5.36
N THR A 450 5.18 -3.65 -6.22
CA THR A 450 3.91 -4.14 -6.76
C THR A 450 3.97 -5.62 -7.13
N GLU A 451 2.86 -6.34 -6.91
CA GLU A 451 2.68 -7.75 -7.26
C GLU A 451 1.31 -7.94 -7.93
N MET A 452 1.19 -8.93 -8.82
CA MET A 452 -0.11 -9.48 -9.22
C MET A 452 -0.39 -10.71 -8.36
N TRP A 453 -1.12 -10.51 -7.26
CA TRP A 453 -1.52 -11.60 -6.38
C TRP A 453 -2.61 -12.45 -7.05
N THR A 454 -2.54 -13.78 -6.88
CA THR A 454 -3.58 -14.71 -7.32
C THR A 454 -4.13 -15.48 -6.11
N GLY A 455 -5.45 -15.41 -5.91
CA GLY A 455 -6.17 -16.09 -4.83
C GLY A 455 -6.51 -17.54 -5.15
N ALA A 456 -6.87 -18.31 -4.12
CA ALA A 456 -7.21 -19.73 -4.26
C ALA A 456 -8.48 -19.98 -5.10
N GLY A 457 -9.39 -18.99 -5.19
CA GLY A 457 -10.55 -18.98 -6.07
C GLY A 457 -10.27 -18.42 -7.48
N GLY A 458 -9.01 -18.20 -7.85
CA GLY A 458 -8.63 -17.61 -9.13
C GLY A 458 -8.75 -16.08 -9.21
N GLN A 459 -9.07 -15.40 -8.10
CA GLN A 459 -9.08 -13.94 -8.04
C GLN A 459 -7.69 -13.38 -8.40
N ARG A 460 -7.62 -12.24 -9.08
CA ARG A 460 -6.36 -11.56 -9.41
C ARG A 460 -6.40 -10.12 -8.94
N THR A 461 -5.46 -9.74 -8.07
CA THR A 461 -5.37 -8.40 -7.49
C THR A 461 -4.00 -7.80 -7.72
N ARG A 462 -3.96 -6.63 -8.36
CA ARG A 462 -2.77 -5.78 -8.43
C ARG A 462 -2.56 -5.12 -7.07
N LEU A 463 -1.57 -5.60 -6.33
CA LEU A 463 -1.09 -4.98 -5.09
C LEU A 463 -0.15 -3.81 -5.41
N VAL A 464 -0.29 -2.67 -4.75
CA VAL A 464 0.57 -1.49 -4.96
C VAL A 464 0.94 -0.82 -3.64
N CYS A 465 2.23 -0.83 -3.29
CA CYS A 465 2.78 0.03 -2.27
C CYS A 465 3.23 1.34 -2.92
N VAL A 466 2.59 2.44 -2.52
CA VAL A 466 2.89 3.79 -3.01
C VAL A 466 3.80 4.46 -1.98
N PRO A 467 5.02 4.88 -2.38
CA PRO A 467 5.96 5.54 -1.47
C PRO A 467 5.51 6.96 -1.15
N SER A 468 6.11 7.57 -0.12
CA SER A 468 5.98 9.02 0.09
C SER A 468 6.65 9.78 -1.05
N PHE A 469 5.93 10.73 -1.64
CA PHE A 469 6.46 11.61 -2.68
C PHE A 469 7.55 12.55 -2.15
N ALA A 470 7.44 13.02 -0.90
CA ALA A 470 8.48 13.81 -0.26
C ALA A 470 9.85 13.09 -0.23
N ASP A 471 9.85 11.78 0.04
CA ASP A 471 11.08 11.00 0.16
C ASP A 471 11.59 10.48 -1.20
N SER A 472 10.67 10.09 -2.09
CA SER A 472 10.98 9.36 -3.33
C SER A 472 10.76 10.14 -4.63
N GLN A 473 10.02 11.25 -4.57
CA GLN A 473 9.58 12.08 -5.71
C GLN A 473 8.97 11.22 -6.84
N THR A 474 8.20 10.20 -6.46
CA THR A 474 7.75 9.12 -7.33
C THR A 474 6.24 8.89 -7.16
N VAL A 475 5.56 8.60 -8.27
CA VAL A 475 4.15 8.17 -8.30
C VAL A 475 4.02 6.77 -8.88
N ALA A 476 2.95 6.07 -8.52
CA ALA A 476 2.57 4.80 -9.15
C ALA A 476 1.50 5.04 -10.21
N VAL A 477 1.63 4.38 -11.37
CA VAL A 477 0.69 4.47 -12.49
C VAL A 477 0.19 3.06 -12.80
N VAL A 478 -1.12 2.86 -12.71
CA VAL A 478 -1.79 1.57 -12.96
C VAL A 478 -2.55 1.65 -14.27
N ASN A 479 -2.21 0.76 -15.21
CA ASN A 479 -2.95 0.59 -16.46
C ASN A 479 -4.15 -0.33 -16.19
N LEU A 480 -5.38 0.20 -16.32
CA LEU A 480 -6.62 -0.53 -15.99
C LEU A 480 -7.02 -1.56 -17.06
N ARG A 481 -6.39 -1.56 -18.24
CA ARG A 481 -6.58 -2.57 -19.28
C ARG A 481 -5.71 -3.81 -19.01
N THR A 482 -4.42 -3.61 -18.79
CA THR A 482 -3.44 -4.71 -18.60
C THR A 482 -3.28 -5.13 -17.14
N MET A 483 -3.72 -4.30 -16.19
CA MET A 483 -3.44 -4.42 -14.75
C MET A 483 -1.93 -4.42 -14.42
N GLU A 484 -1.10 -3.83 -15.28
CA GLU A 484 0.30 -3.52 -14.98
C GLU A 484 0.40 -2.25 -14.14
N CYS A 485 1.40 -2.18 -13.27
CA CYS A 485 1.71 -0.97 -12.50
C CYS A 485 3.20 -0.64 -12.63
N ARG A 486 3.50 0.64 -12.92
CA ARG A 486 4.86 1.16 -13.07
C ARG A 486 5.02 2.44 -12.26
N LYS A 487 6.27 2.82 -12.00
CA LYS A 487 6.61 4.06 -11.31
C LYS A 487 7.08 5.13 -12.28
N VAL A 488 6.72 6.38 -12.02
CA VAL A 488 7.30 7.57 -12.68
C VAL A 488 7.96 8.42 -11.60
N SER A 489 9.21 8.80 -11.81
CA SER A 489 10.00 9.60 -10.86
C SER A 489 10.32 10.96 -11.44
N PHE A 490 10.13 12.00 -10.62
CA PHE A 490 10.33 13.41 -10.96
C PHE A 490 11.57 13.99 -10.26
N LYS A 491 12.49 13.10 -9.83
CA LYS A 491 13.69 13.50 -9.12
C LYS A 491 14.67 14.22 -10.06
N VAL A 492 14.81 15.52 -9.86
CA VAL A 492 15.82 16.32 -10.55
C VAL A 492 17.19 16.01 -9.95
N GLY A 493 18.15 15.62 -10.79
CA GLY A 493 19.54 15.49 -10.39
C GLY A 493 20.11 16.87 -10.05
N GLY A 494 20.76 17.01 -8.89
CA GLY A 494 21.56 18.20 -8.62
C GLY A 494 22.71 18.30 -9.61
N PHE A 495 22.99 19.51 -10.11
CA PHE A 495 24.22 19.77 -10.84
C PHE A 495 25.41 19.74 -9.87
N GLU A 496 25.91 18.54 -9.58
CA GLU A 496 27.30 18.38 -9.14
C GLU A 496 28.19 18.67 -10.36
N GLY A 497 28.61 19.93 -10.48
CA GLY A 497 29.53 20.36 -11.51
C GLY A 497 30.93 19.84 -11.20
N GLU A 498 31.34 18.78 -11.90
CA GLU A 498 32.75 18.52 -12.19
C GLU A 498 33.15 19.36 -13.43
N GLU A 499 34.27 20.09 -13.33
CA GLU A 499 34.79 21.05 -14.33
C GLU A 499 35.30 20.40 -15.64
#